data_AF-A0A935F9K0-F1
#
_entry.id   AF-A0A935F9K0-F1
#
_cell.length_a   1.000
_cell.length_b   1.000
_cell.length_c   1.000
_cell.angle_alpha   90.00
_cell.angle_beta   90.00
_cell.angle_gamma   90.00
#
_symmetry.space_group_name_H-M   'P 1'
#
loop_
_entity.id
_entity.type
_entity.pdbx_description
1 polymer ?
#
loop_
_entity_poly.entity_id
_entity_poly.type
_entity_poly.pdbx_seq_one_letter_code
_entity_poly.pdbx_strand_id
1 'polypeptide(L)'
;MKRIKILFSFSLLLMASIAFGQAEKNVSALNAGTTLSADDIGFLSMVANADLTASRGAGAPTATLAGSTYKAGDVLDAKQAKSIQKAIKAFQKTYKAPTASRGAGLCYYWYYYCDGYGYCYWYKYWYYC
;
A
#
# COMPACT_ATOMS: atom_id res chain seq x y z
N MET A 1 16.53 44.11 -1.83
CA MET A 1 16.56 43.10 -0.73
C MET A 1 15.20 42.48 -0.37
N LYS A 2 14.07 43.22 -0.35
CA LYS A 2 12.76 42.65 0.01
C LYS A 2 12.27 41.53 -0.94
N ARG A 3 12.53 41.63 -2.24
CA ARG A 3 12.12 40.62 -3.25
C ARG A 3 12.89 39.30 -3.16
N ILE A 4 14.16 39.33 -2.75
CA ILE A 4 14.99 38.13 -2.54
C ILE A 4 14.51 37.35 -1.32
N LYS A 5 14.09 38.04 -0.24
CA LYS A 5 13.55 37.39 0.96
C LYS A 5 12.25 36.63 0.67
N ILE A 6 11.37 37.16 -0.18
CA ILE A 6 10.11 36.51 -0.55
C ILE A 6 10.36 35.25 -1.39
N LEU A 7 11.27 35.31 -2.37
CA LEU A 7 11.63 34.16 -3.19
C LEU A 7 12.27 33.03 -2.37
N PHE A 8 13.05 33.36 -1.35
CA PHE A 8 13.66 32.37 -0.43
C PHE A 8 12.63 31.72 0.51
N SER A 9 11.61 32.46 0.95
CA SER A 9 10.53 31.91 1.76
C SER A 9 9.62 30.98 0.95
N PHE A 10 9.38 31.28 -0.33
CA PHE A 10 8.64 30.40 -1.24
C PHE A 10 9.39 29.12 -1.57
N SER A 11 10.73 29.18 -1.76
CA SER A 11 11.53 27.96 -2.00
C SER A 11 11.61 27.06 -0.76
N LEU A 12 11.65 27.62 0.45
CA LEU A 12 11.56 26.83 1.69
C LEU A 12 10.20 26.14 1.88
N LEU A 13 9.09 26.80 1.52
CA LEU A 13 7.76 26.19 1.55
C LEU A 13 7.61 25.06 0.52
N LEU A 14 8.24 25.21 -0.66
CA LEU A 14 8.30 24.16 -1.69
C LEU A 14 9.20 22.97 -1.31
N MET A 15 10.24 23.18 -0.50
CA MET A 15 11.05 22.08 0.04
C MET A 15 10.36 21.36 1.20
N ALA A 16 9.54 22.06 2.00
CA ALA A 16 8.73 21.45 3.05
C ALA A 16 7.64 20.51 2.51
N SER A 17 7.20 20.67 1.25
CA SER A 17 6.25 19.76 0.60
C SER A 17 6.85 18.40 0.19
N ILE A 18 8.16 18.20 0.25
CA ILE A 18 8.81 16.94 -0.16
C ILE A 18 8.98 15.97 1.03
N ALA A 19 8.69 16.41 2.27
CA ALA A 19 8.76 15.56 3.46
C ALA A 19 7.43 14.82 3.78
N PHE A 20 6.42 14.91 2.93
CA PHE A 20 5.17 14.18 3.09
C PHE A 20 5.26 12.82 2.41
N GLY A 21 5.07 11.74 3.17
CA GLY A 21 4.67 10.46 2.61
C GLY A 21 5.65 9.31 2.87
N GLN A 22 5.97 9.06 4.13
CA GLN A 22 6.27 7.71 4.59
C GLN A 22 5.20 7.34 5.62
N ALA A 23 3.99 7.06 5.15
CA ALA A 23 2.89 6.65 6.04
C ALA A 23 2.90 5.13 6.19
N GLU A 24 2.98 4.65 7.43
CA GLU A 24 2.74 3.25 7.76
C GLU A 24 1.26 2.93 7.56
N LYS A 25 0.99 1.85 6.83
CA LYS A 25 -0.33 1.30 6.56
C LYS A 25 -0.42 -0.09 7.17
N ASN A 26 -1.40 -0.30 8.03
CA ASN A 26 -1.61 -1.60 8.66
C ASN A 26 -2.53 -2.43 7.77
N VAL A 27 -2.06 -3.62 7.37
CA VAL A 27 -2.85 -4.55 6.59
C VAL A 27 -3.41 -5.61 7.52
N SER A 28 -4.71 -5.84 7.41
CA SER A 28 -5.45 -6.85 8.15
C SER A 28 -4.94 -8.25 7.83
N ALA A 29 -5.17 -9.20 8.73
CA ALA A 29 -4.99 -10.62 8.42
C ALA A 29 -6.13 -11.06 7.47
N LEU A 30 -5.86 -11.03 6.16
CA LEU A 30 -6.84 -11.23 5.07
C LEU A 30 -7.40 -12.67 5.01
N ASN A 31 -8.24 -12.99 5.99
CA ASN A 31 -8.89 -14.29 6.19
C ASN A 31 -10.38 -14.21 5.85
N ALA A 32 -11.04 -15.37 5.77
CA ALA A 32 -12.50 -15.42 5.63
C ALA A 32 -13.19 -14.67 6.79
N GLY A 33 -14.23 -13.90 6.48
CA GLY A 33 -14.94 -13.03 7.43
C GLY A 33 -14.28 -11.67 7.66
N THR A 34 -13.11 -11.40 7.08
CA THR A 34 -12.45 -10.10 7.21
C THR A 34 -13.16 -9.05 6.37
N THR A 35 -13.50 -7.91 6.96
CA THR A 35 -13.94 -6.71 6.24
C THR A 35 -12.72 -5.93 5.75
N LEU A 36 -12.63 -5.70 4.45
CA LEU A 36 -11.50 -5.00 3.84
C LEU A 36 -11.51 -3.51 4.20
N SER A 37 -10.40 -3.02 4.73
CA SER A 37 -10.15 -1.59 4.91
C SER A 37 -9.62 -0.94 3.64
N ALA A 38 -9.52 0.39 3.62
CA ALA A 38 -8.89 1.11 2.51
C ALA A 38 -7.39 0.76 2.37
N ASP A 39 -6.69 0.53 3.49
CA ASP A 39 -5.28 0.16 3.49
C ASP A 39 -5.08 -1.26 2.94
N ASP A 40 -6.01 -2.18 3.22
CA ASP A 40 -6.02 -3.53 2.63
C ASP A 40 -6.14 -3.45 1.11
N ILE A 41 -7.02 -2.60 0.58
CA ILE A 41 -7.16 -2.42 -0.86
C ILE A 41 -5.92 -1.81 -1.49
N GLY A 42 -5.30 -0.81 -0.82
CA GLY A 42 -4.03 -0.25 -1.26
C GLY A 42 -2.93 -1.31 -1.36
N PHE A 43 -2.83 -2.18 -0.36
CA PHE A 43 -1.91 -3.32 -0.36
C PHE A 43 -2.23 -4.33 -1.47
N LEU A 44 -3.51 -4.71 -1.65
CA LEU A 44 -3.92 -5.65 -2.69
C LEU A 44 -3.69 -5.11 -4.11
N SER A 45 -3.80 -3.80 -4.31
CA SER A 45 -3.47 -3.13 -5.57
C SER A 45 -1.99 -3.31 -5.91
N MET A 46 -1.10 -3.16 -4.93
CA MET A 46 0.33 -3.45 -5.08
C MET A 46 0.58 -4.94 -5.39
N VAL A 47 -0.06 -5.85 -4.63
CA VAL A 47 0.10 -7.31 -4.82
C VAL A 47 -0.34 -7.76 -6.21
N ALA A 48 -1.35 -7.11 -6.79
CA ALA A 48 -1.87 -7.43 -8.12
C ALA A 48 -0.88 -7.16 -9.26
N ASN A 49 0.27 -6.50 -8.99
CA ASN A 49 1.09 -5.88 -10.05
C ASN A 49 0.21 -5.02 -10.98
N ALA A 50 -0.85 -4.42 -10.45
CA ALA A 50 -1.55 -3.39 -11.18
C ALA A 50 -0.53 -2.24 -11.32
N ASP A 51 -0.20 -1.89 -12.56
CA ASP A 51 0.37 -0.57 -12.83
C ASP A 51 -0.55 0.43 -12.14
N LEU A 52 -0.06 1.15 -11.13
CA LEU A 52 -0.72 2.37 -10.72
C LEU A 52 -0.52 3.38 -11.84
N THR A 53 -1.20 3.14 -12.97
CA THR A 53 -1.60 4.22 -13.83
C THR A 53 -2.54 5.04 -12.98
N ALA A 54 -1.97 6.08 -12.38
CA ALA A 54 -2.60 7.12 -11.60
C ALA A 54 -3.69 7.77 -12.45
N SER A 55 -4.85 7.12 -12.56
CA SER A 55 -6.01 7.72 -13.19
C SER A 55 -6.60 8.70 -12.19
N ARG A 56 -6.22 9.97 -12.35
CA ARG A 56 -6.82 11.11 -11.66
C ARG A 56 -8.34 11.02 -11.79
N GLY A 57 -9.02 10.81 -10.66
CA GLY A 57 -10.48 10.89 -10.57
C GLY A 57 -11.24 9.56 -10.53
N ALA A 58 -10.57 8.40 -10.51
CA ALA A 58 -11.24 7.11 -10.60
C ALA A 58 -11.72 6.54 -9.25
N GLY A 59 -12.86 7.03 -8.74
CA GLY A 59 -13.69 6.35 -7.74
C GLY A 59 -13.00 5.91 -6.43
N ALA A 60 -13.70 5.12 -5.62
CA ALA A 60 -13.06 4.46 -4.48
C ALA A 60 -12.00 3.46 -4.99
N PRO A 61 -10.83 3.37 -4.36
CA PRO A 61 -9.79 2.44 -4.79
C PRO A 61 -10.34 1.01 -4.78
N THR A 62 -10.05 0.27 -5.84
CA THR A 62 -10.36 -1.15 -5.95
C THR A 62 -9.10 -1.93 -6.36
N ALA A 63 -9.03 -3.19 -5.97
CA ALA A 63 -7.95 -4.09 -6.35
C ALA A 63 -8.54 -5.28 -7.09
N THR A 64 -7.98 -5.64 -8.25
CA THR A 64 -8.42 -6.82 -9.00
C THR A 64 -7.37 -7.91 -8.93
N LEU A 65 -7.72 -9.06 -8.35
CA LEU A 65 -6.85 -10.24 -8.23
C LEU A 65 -7.57 -11.46 -8.80
N ALA A 66 -6.89 -12.19 -9.70
CA ALA A 66 -7.42 -13.43 -10.28
C ALA A 66 -8.85 -13.32 -10.83
N GLY A 67 -9.18 -12.17 -11.45
CA GLY A 67 -10.51 -11.91 -12.03
C GLY A 67 -11.60 -11.49 -11.04
N SER A 68 -11.26 -11.27 -9.76
CA SER A 68 -12.18 -10.73 -8.74
C SER A 68 -11.75 -9.31 -8.35
N THR A 69 -12.70 -8.37 -8.32
CA THR A 69 -12.48 -6.99 -7.88
C THR A 69 -12.93 -6.81 -6.44
N TYR A 70 -12.09 -6.19 -5.63
CA TYR A 70 -12.28 -5.96 -4.20
C TYR A 70 -12.32 -4.46 -3.91
N LYS A 71 -13.16 -4.04 -2.98
CA LYS A 71 -13.26 -2.67 -2.48
C LYS A 71 -13.35 -2.64 -0.96
N ALA A 72 -13.09 -1.46 -0.38
CA ALA A 72 -13.23 -1.27 1.06
C ALA A 72 -14.69 -1.53 1.49
N GLY A 73 -14.85 -2.23 2.61
CA GLY A 73 -16.15 -2.68 3.13
C GLY A 73 -16.58 -4.07 2.66
N ASP A 74 -15.91 -4.67 1.66
CA ASP A 74 -16.21 -6.05 1.27
C ASP A 74 -15.82 -7.03 2.37
N VAL A 75 -16.65 -8.04 2.62
CA VAL A 75 -16.35 -9.14 3.54
C VAL A 75 -15.86 -10.34 2.73
N LEU A 76 -14.66 -10.81 3.05
CA LEU A 76 -14.05 -11.93 2.34
C LEU A 76 -14.76 -13.25 2.65
N ASP A 77 -15.19 -13.97 1.62
CA ASP A 77 -15.52 -15.37 1.76
C ASP A 77 -14.24 -16.26 1.80
N ALA A 78 -14.42 -17.55 2.09
CA ALA A 78 -13.31 -18.49 2.19
C ALA A 78 -12.56 -18.72 0.87
N LYS A 79 -13.23 -18.63 -0.27
CA LYS A 79 -12.63 -18.81 -1.60
C LYS A 79 -11.80 -17.57 -1.98
N GLN A 80 -12.34 -16.39 -1.73
CA GLN A 80 -11.68 -15.10 -1.93
C GLN A 80 -10.43 -14.98 -1.06
N ALA A 81 -10.53 -15.27 0.24
CA ALA A 81 -9.39 -15.25 1.15
C ALA A 81 -8.26 -16.19 0.70
N LYS A 82 -8.59 -17.43 0.29
CA LYS A 82 -7.60 -18.37 -0.27
C LYS A 82 -6.95 -17.86 -1.54
N SER A 83 -7.72 -17.24 -2.44
CA SER A 83 -7.21 -16.66 -3.68
C SER A 83 -6.23 -15.52 -3.40
N ILE A 84 -6.60 -14.60 -2.51
CA ILE A 84 -5.76 -13.48 -2.08
C ILE A 84 -4.46 -13.98 -1.46
N GLN A 85 -4.51 -14.96 -0.55
CA GLN A 85 -3.30 -15.52 0.07
C GLN A 85 -2.36 -16.15 -0.96
N LYS A 86 -2.91 -16.82 -1.98
CA LYS A 86 -2.10 -17.38 -3.08
C LYS A 86 -1.40 -16.27 -3.87
N ALA A 87 -2.09 -15.17 -4.15
CA ALA A 87 -1.50 -14.01 -4.83
C ALA A 87 -0.39 -13.35 -4.00
N ILE A 88 -0.62 -13.14 -2.70
CA ILE A 88 0.38 -12.59 -1.78
C ILE A 88 1.62 -13.47 -1.71
N LYS A 89 1.45 -14.80 -1.60
CA LYS A 89 2.59 -15.74 -1.61
C LYS A 89 3.37 -15.72 -2.92
N ALA A 90 2.70 -15.51 -4.05
CA ALA A 90 3.38 -15.36 -5.34
C ALA A 90 4.17 -14.04 -5.38
N PHE A 91 3.55 -12.94 -4.97
CA PHE A 91 4.19 -11.63 -4.85
C PHE A 91 5.41 -11.65 -3.91
N GLN A 92 5.33 -12.33 -2.78
CA GLN A 92 6.44 -12.51 -1.83
C GLN A 92 7.67 -13.21 -2.42
N LYS A 93 7.49 -14.09 -3.41
CA LYS A 93 8.61 -14.76 -4.06
C LYS A 93 9.37 -13.83 -4.99
N THR A 94 8.70 -12.82 -5.54
CA THR A 94 9.27 -11.88 -6.51
C THR A 94 9.71 -10.57 -5.87
N TYR A 95 9.03 -10.13 -4.81
CA TYR A 95 9.33 -8.89 -4.11
C TYR A 95 10.37 -9.12 -3.02
N LYS A 96 11.54 -8.49 -3.16
CA LYS A 96 12.59 -8.51 -2.14
C LYS A 96 12.23 -7.51 -1.03
N ALA A 97 11.55 -7.99 0.01
CA ALA A 97 11.29 -7.17 1.19
C ALA A 97 12.62 -6.68 1.79
N PRO A 98 12.72 -5.41 2.23
CA PRO A 98 13.96 -4.86 2.77
C PRO A 98 14.45 -5.66 3.97
N THR A 99 15.76 -5.73 4.20
CA THR A 99 16.36 -6.64 5.19
C THR A 99 15.87 -6.44 6.63
N ALA A 100 15.47 -5.22 6.98
CA ALA A 100 14.88 -4.85 8.28
C ALA A 100 13.41 -5.25 8.46
N SER A 101 12.78 -5.83 7.43
CA SER A 101 11.34 -6.12 7.39
C SER A 101 10.91 -7.40 8.12
N ARG A 102 11.86 -8.25 8.52
CA ARG A 102 11.60 -9.48 9.27
C ARG A 102 11.64 -9.18 10.76
N GLY A 103 10.48 -9.02 11.38
CA GLY A 103 10.38 -8.83 12.83
C GLY A 103 11.08 -9.98 13.57
N ALA A 104 11.83 -9.64 14.62
CA ALA A 104 12.52 -10.58 15.50
C ALA A 104 11.51 -11.45 16.31
N GLY A 105 10.84 -12.40 15.63
CA GLY A 105 9.87 -13.33 16.21
C GLY A 105 8.39 -13.02 15.94
N LEU A 106 8.07 -11.99 15.15
CA LEU A 106 6.69 -11.66 14.75
C LEU A 106 6.55 -11.79 13.24
N CYS A 107 5.58 -12.60 12.80
CA CYS A 107 5.36 -12.94 11.40
C CYS A 107 4.63 -11.81 10.67
N TYR A 108 5.37 -10.73 10.41
CA TYR A 108 4.94 -9.68 9.51
C TYR A 108 5.99 -9.41 8.44
N TYR A 109 5.54 -8.91 7.29
CA TYR A 109 6.39 -8.36 6.24
C TYR A 109 6.10 -6.87 6.06
N TRP A 110 7.15 -6.09 5.85
CA TRP A 110 7.05 -4.71 5.41
C TRP A 110 7.26 -4.61 3.91
N TYR A 111 6.32 -3.96 3.23
CA TYR A 111 6.41 -3.66 1.81
C TYR A 111 6.43 -2.16 1.59
N TYR A 112 7.45 -1.70 0.87
CA TYR A 112 7.57 -0.30 0.49
C TYR A 112 7.01 -0.08 -0.91
N TYR A 113 6.13 0.90 -1.04
CA TYR A 113 5.48 1.18 -2.30
C TYR A 113 5.20 2.67 -2.47
N CYS A 114 5.65 3.24 -3.58
CA CYS A 114 5.31 4.60 -3.97
C CYS A 114 4.19 4.55 -5.01
N ASP A 115 3.12 5.31 -4.77
CA ASP A 115 2.09 5.50 -5.75
C ASP A 115 2.56 6.39 -6.91
N GLY A 116 1.82 6.36 -8.02
CA GLY A 116 2.10 7.19 -9.20
C GLY A 116 1.95 8.70 -8.96
N TYR A 117 1.56 9.15 -7.76
CA TYR A 117 1.49 10.55 -7.35
C TYR A 117 2.69 10.98 -6.50
N GLY A 118 3.64 10.08 -6.24
CA GLY A 118 4.83 10.35 -5.47
C GLY A 118 4.66 10.18 -3.95
N TYR A 119 3.52 9.65 -3.49
CA TYR A 119 3.35 9.28 -2.07
C TYR A 119 3.85 7.87 -1.85
N CYS A 120 4.68 7.69 -0.83
CA CYS A 120 5.20 6.38 -0.47
C CYS A 120 4.58 5.86 0.82
N TYR A 121 4.34 4.55 0.83
CA TYR A 121 3.66 3.85 1.91
C TYR A 121 4.48 2.65 2.34
N TRP A 122 4.46 2.39 3.64
CA TRP A 122 4.99 1.18 4.25
C TRP A 122 3.83 0.30 4.68
N TYR A 123 3.55 -0.76 3.94
CA TYR A 123 2.51 -1.72 4.30
C TYR A 123 3.06 -2.78 5.25
N LYS A 124 2.52 -2.81 6.47
CA LYS A 124 2.81 -3.84 7.47
C LYS A 124 1.78 -4.96 7.35
N TYR A 125 2.17 -6.05 6.70
CA TYR A 125 1.32 -7.21 6.49
C TYR A 125 1.61 -8.29 7.52
N TRP A 126 0.64 -8.56 8.39
CA TRP A 126 0.69 -9.66 9.36
C TRP A 126 0.25 -10.97 8.71
N TYR A 127 1.06 -12.02 8.86
CA TYR A 127 0.73 -13.36 8.41
C TYR A 127 0.83 -14.37 9.55
N TYR A 128 0.05 -15.45 9.45
CA TYR A 128 0.16 -16.55 10.39
C TYR A 128 1.43 -17.36 10.08
N CYS A 129 2.29 -17.53 11.07
CA CYS A 129 3.21 -18.64 11.16
C CYS A 129 2.58 -19.70 12.08
#